data_AF-A0A536EAY5-F1
#
_entry.id   AF-A0A536EAY5-F1
#
_cell.length_a   1.000
_cell.length_b   1.000
_cell.length_c   1.000
_cell.angle_alpha   90.00
_cell.angle_beta   90.00
_cell.angle_gamma   90.00
#
_symmetry.space_group_name_H-M   'P 1'
#
loop_
_entity.id
_entity.type
_entity.pdbx_description
1 polymer ?
#
loop_
_entity_poly.entity_id
_entity_poly.type
_entity_poly.pdbx_seq_one_letter_code
_entity_poly.pdbx_strand_id
1 'polypeptide(L)'
;MRYLIRLSAVVAAMATALLGAPAVLANADEGDGGHHAVFVQTNDPNGNSIAVYSQNENGTLAYTATYPTGGKGGRAAGAAVDPLASQSSLVYDH
;
A
#
# COMPACT_ATOMS: atom_id res chain seq x y z
N MET A 1 35.00 -26.50 31.12
CA MET A 1 34.45 -25.26 31.74
C MET A 1 34.46 -24.02 30.84
N ARG A 2 35.45 -23.80 29.94
CA ARG A 2 35.42 -22.68 28.98
C ARG A 2 34.51 -22.86 27.74
N TYR A 3 34.02 -24.08 27.50
CA TYR A 3 33.11 -24.39 26.40
C TYR A 3 31.63 -24.14 26.72
N LEU A 4 31.27 -24.02 28.00
CA LEU A 4 29.88 -23.83 28.44
C LEU A 4 29.43 -22.35 28.43
N ILE A 5 30.37 -21.40 28.36
CA ILE A 5 30.08 -19.95 28.29
C ILE A 5 29.89 -19.48 26.84
N ARG A 6 30.44 -20.20 25.85
CA ARG A 6 30.26 -19.88 24.42
C ARG A 6 28.97 -20.43 23.83
N LEU A 7 28.34 -21.39 24.50
CA LEU A 7 27.07 -21.98 24.07
C LEU A 7 25.88 -21.04 24.37
N SER A 8 26.01 -20.15 25.36
CA SER A 8 24.97 -19.17 25.75
C SER A 8 24.85 -17.99 24.78
N ALA A 9 25.83 -17.78 23.90
CA ALA A 9 25.87 -16.63 23.00
C ALA A 9 25.35 -16.90 21.58
N VAL A 10 25.12 -18.16 21.20
CA VAL A 10 24.67 -18.50 19.84
C VAL A 10 23.16 -18.80 19.78
N VAL A 11 22.54 -19.19 20.89
CA VAL A 11 21.07 -19.31 20.98
C VAL A 11 20.38 -17.93 20.93
N ALA A 12 21.11 -16.85 21.25
CA ALA A 12 20.62 -15.48 21.13
C ALA A 12 20.73 -14.87 19.71
N ALA A 13 21.15 -15.64 18.70
CA ALA A 13 21.22 -15.19 17.31
C ALA A 13 20.06 -15.72 16.42
N MET A 14 19.12 -16.48 17.00
CA MET A 14 18.03 -17.14 16.28
C MET A 14 16.66 -16.43 16.43
N ALA A 15 16.63 -15.18 16.90
CA ALA A 15 15.38 -14.44 17.16
C ALA A 15 15.20 -13.17 16.32
N THR A 16 16.15 -12.81 15.46
CA THR A 16 16.13 -11.54 14.70
C THR A 16 16.29 -11.79 13.22
N ALA A 17 15.22 -12.22 12.55
CA ALA A 17 14.87 -11.87 11.16
C ALA A 17 13.65 -12.67 10.69
N LEU A 18 12.58 -12.70 11.50
CA LEU A 18 11.25 -13.05 11.00
C LEU A 18 10.50 -11.81 10.45
N LEU A 19 11.26 -10.82 9.95
CA LEU A 19 10.76 -9.51 9.48
C LEU A 19 10.89 -9.37 7.95
N GLY A 20 10.88 -10.48 7.21
CA GLY A 20 10.58 -10.46 5.79
C GLY A 20 9.09 -10.69 5.63
N ALA A 21 8.31 -9.60 5.57
CA ALA A 21 6.88 -9.64 5.29
C ALA A 21 6.59 -10.65 4.16
N PRO A 22 5.51 -11.44 4.24
CA PRO A 22 5.01 -12.04 3.03
C PRO A 22 4.63 -10.84 2.14
N ALA A 23 5.41 -10.60 1.09
CA ALA A 23 4.86 -9.99 -0.09
C ALA A 23 3.70 -10.91 -0.46
N VAL A 24 2.49 -10.52 -0.05
CA VAL A 24 1.27 -11.16 -0.52
C VAL A 24 1.34 -10.95 -2.03
N LEU A 25 1.80 -11.99 -2.73
CA LEU A 25 1.71 -12.05 -4.17
C LEU A 25 0.21 -11.95 -4.44
N ALA A 26 -0.23 -10.76 -4.84
CA ALA A 26 -1.52 -10.60 -5.46
C ALA A 26 -1.44 -11.44 -6.74
N ASN A 27 -1.91 -12.68 -6.66
CA ASN A 27 -2.10 -13.51 -7.83
C ASN A 27 -3.19 -12.80 -8.63
N ALA A 28 -2.80 -12.03 -9.64
CA ALA A 28 -3.72 -11.65 -10.70
C ALA A 28 -4.07 -12.97 -11.39
N ASP A 29 -5.30 -13.42 -11.19
CA ASP A 29 -5.85 -14.52 -11.98
C ASP A 29 -5.86 -14.04 -13.44
N GLU A 30 -4.93 -14.54 -14.24
CA GLU A 30 -4.93 -14.38 -15.70
C GLU A 30 -6.00 -15.31 -16.29
N GLY A 31 -7.24 -15.12 -15.82
CA GLY A 31 -8.44 -15.69 -16.39
C GLY A 31 -8.78 -14.96 -17.68
N ASP A 32 -9.17 -15.74 -18.69
CA ASP A 32 -9.68 -15.34 -20.00
C ASP A 32 -10.51 -14.03 -19.92
N GLY A 33 -9.98 -12.93 -20.47
CA GLY A 33 -10.69 -11.63 -20.51
C GLY A 33 -10.58 -10.71 -19.29
N GLY A 34 -9.78 -11.05 -18.29
CA GLY A 34 -9.14 -10.16 -17.30
C GLY A 34 -10.03 -9.11 -16.62
N HIS A 35 -10.67 -9.45 -15.50
CA HIS A 35 -11.21 -8.46 -14.57
C HIS A 35 -10.10 -7.53 -14.06
N HIS A 36 -9.93 -6.35 -14.68
CA HIS A 36 -8.89 -5.40 -14.31
C HIS A 36 -9.32 -4.56 -13.10
N ALA A 37 -8.46 -4.44 -12.08
CA ALA A 37 -8.70 -3.51 -10.99
C ALA A 37 -8.19 -2.10 -11.36
N VAL A 38 -8.99 -1.08 -11.06
CA VAL A 38 -8.63 0.33 -11.20
C VAL A 38 -8.56 0.97 -9.82
N PHE A 39 -7.45 1.64 -9.53
CA PHE A 39 -7.19 2.31 -8.27
C PHE A 39 -7.16 3.81 -8.50
N VAL A 40 -8.03 4.57 -7.83
CA VAL A 40 -8.13 6.02 -7.95
C VAL A 40 -7.84 6.66 -6.61
N GLN A 41 -6.82 7.52 -6.57
CA GLN A 41 -6.47 8.26 -5.37
C GLN A 41 -7.25 9.58 -5.29
N THR A 42 -7.85 9.86 -4.14
CA THR A 42 -8.50 11.15 -3.88
C THR A 42 -7.48 12.24 -3.55
N ASN A 43 -7.92 13.50 -3.67
CA ASN A 43 -7.20 14.68 -3.21
C ASN A 43 -8.08 15.44 -2.20
N ASP A 44 -8.20 14.90 -0.99
CA ASP A 44 -8.99 15.48 0.10
C ASP A 44 -8.07 16.07 1.18
N PRO A 45 -8.13 17.40 1.46
CA PRO A 45 -7.34 18.05 2.51
C PRO A 45 -7.45 17.39 3.90
N ASN A 46 -8.54 16.68 4.17
CA ASN A 46 -8.77 16.00 5.45
C ASN A 46 -8.21 14.57 5.48
N GLY A 47 -7.91 13.97 4.33
CA GLY A 47 -7.32 12.64 4.24
C GLY A 47 -7.54 11.97 2.89
N ASN A 48 -6.46 11.60 2.20
CA ASN A 48 -6.55 10.88 0.93
C ASN A 48 -6.94 9.42 1.14
N SER A 49 -7.66 8.87 0.18
CA SER A 49 -8.04 7.47 0.12
C SER A 49 -7.81 6.91 -1.29
N ILE A 50 -7.65 5.60 -1.40
CA ILE A 50 -7.68 4.87 -2.66
C ILE A 50 -9.06 4.25 -2.82
N ALA A 51 -9.83 4.68 -3.82
CA ALA A 51 -11.04 4.01 -4.27
C ALA A 51 -10.65 2.91 -5.28
N VAL A 52 -11.11 1.69 -5.03
CA VAL A 52 -10.86 0.51 -5.86
C VAL A 52 -12.12 0.18 -6.64
N TYR A 53 -11.94 -0.08 -7.93
CA TYR A 53 -13.01 -0.50 -8.82
C TYR A 53 -12.60 -1.78 -9.55
N SER A 54 -13.54 -2.67 -9.78
CA SER A 54 -13.40 -3.71 -10.80
C SER A 54 -13.90 -3.17 -12.14
N GLN A 55 -13.11 -3.35 -13.19
CA GLN A 55 -13.50 -3.05 -14.55
C GLN A 55 -14.22 -4.27 -15.16
N ASN A 56 -15.42 -4.03 -15.67
CA ASN A 56 -16.17 -5.01 -16.45
C ASN A 56 -15.61 -5.09 -17.88
N GLU A 57 -15.90 -6.16 -18.61
CA GLU A 57 -15.45 -6.35 -20.01
C GLU A 57 -15.84 -5.20 -20.95
N ASN A 58 -16.96 -4.53 -20.67
CA ASN A 58 -17.43 -3.36 -21.43
C ASN A 58 -16.72 -2.04 -21.03
N GLY A 59 -15.70 -2.11 -20.19
CA GLY A 59 -14.92 -0.97 -19.70
C GLY A 59 -15.54 -0.19 -18.54
N THR A 60 -16.77 -0.51 -18.12
CA THR A 60 -17.41 0.18 -16.98
C THR A 60 -16.76 -0.20 -15.65
N LEU A 61 -16.72 0.75 -14.72
CA LEU A 61 -16.12 0.57 -13.41
C LEU A 61 -17.20 0.32 -12.36
N ALA A 62 -17.11 -0.79 -11.65
CA ALA A 62 -17.92 -1.10 -10.48
C ALA A 62 -17.09 -0.87 -9.21
N TYR A 63 -17.61 -0.07 -8.29
CA TYR A 63 -16.94 0.20 -7.03
C TYR A 63 -16.77 -1.08 -6.21
N THR A 64 -15.61 -1.24 -5.59
CA THR A 64 -15.26 -2.41 -4.78
C THR A 64 -14.97 -2.03 -3.34
N ALA A 65 -14.06 -1.10 -3.10
CA ALA A 65 -13.60 -0.77 -1.75
C ALA A 65 -12.95 0.62 -1.70
N THR A 66 -12.75 1.14 -0.48
CA THR A 66 -11.97 2.35 -0.22
C THR A 66 -10.99 2.08 0.91
N TYR A 67 -9.74 2.49 0.73
CA TYR A 67 -8.69 2.35 1.72
C TYR A 67 -8.09 3.73 2.07
N PRO A 68 -8.02 4.10 3.36
CA PRO A 68 -7.34 5.33 3.76
C PRO A 68 -5.84 5.21 3.47
N THR A 69 -5.22 6.31 3.06
CA THR A 69 -3.79 6.33 2.74
C THR A 69 -2.89 6.79 3.89
N GLY A 70 -3.49 7.36 4.94
CA GLY A 70 -2.78 8.13 5.97
C GLY A 70 -2.25 9.49 5.50
N GLY A 71 -2.28 9.76 4.19
CA GLY A 71 -1.86 11.02 3.57
C GLY A 71 -2.96 12.07 3.56
N LYS A 72 -2.59 13.32 3.23
CA LYS A 72 -3.56 14.41 3.04
C LYS A 72 -3.48 14.96 1.63
N GLY A 73 -4.63 15.34 1.11
CA GLY A 73 -4.75 16.13 -0.10
C GLY A 73 -4.29 17.56 0.12
N GLY A 74 -4.22 18.31 -0.97
CA GLY A 74 -3.82 19.70 -0.93
C GLY A 74 -4.12 20.43 -2.22
N ARG A 75 -4.13 21.75 -2.10
CA ARG A 75 -4.30 22.68 -3.21
C ARG A 75 -3.24 23.78 -3.16
N ALA A 76 -2.43 23.91 -4.20
CA ALA A 76 -1.47 25.00 -4.31
C ALA A 76 -2.18 26.34 -4.52
N ALA A 77 -1.83 27.34 -3.71
CA ALA A 77 -2.34 28.70 -3.87
C ALA A 77 -1.76 29.33 -5.15
N GLY A 78 -2.61 30.00 -5.94
CA GLY A 78 -2.19 30.70 -7.17
C GLY A 78 -1.99 29.80 -8.39
N ALA A 79 -2.11 28.48 -8.26
CA ALA A 79 -2.07 27.56 -9.40
C ALA A 79 -3.44 27.48 -10.10
N ALA A 80 -3.50 27.99 -11.33
CA ALA A 80 -4.75 28.05 -12.10
C ALA A 80 -5.05 26.74 -12.89
N VAL A 81 -4.02 26.06 -13.38
CA VAL A 81 -4.17 24.90 -14.29
C VAL A 81 -4.03 23.58 -13.54
N ASP A 82 -2.95 23.41 -12.79
CA ASP A 82 -2.72 22.22 -11.96
C ASP A 82 -2.46 22.65 -10.51
N PRO A 83 -3.48 22.63 -9.66
CA PRO A 83 -3.34 23.00 -8.28
C PRO A 83 -3.07 21.81 -7.36
N LEU A 84 -2.76 20.60 -7.87
CA LEU A 84 -2.54 19.43 -7.00
C LEU A 84 -1.33 19.66 -6.08
N ALA A 85 -1.53 19.50 -4.77
CA ALA A 85 -0.49 19.71 -3.76
C ALA A 85 -0.63 18.78 -2.55
N SER A 86 -1.10 17.55 -2.78
CA SER A 86 -1.17 16.51 -1.74
C SER A 86 0.18 16.34 -1.04
N GLN A 87 0.14 16.15 0.27
CA GLN A 87 1.33 15.92 1.10
C GLN A 87 1.30 14.51 1.66
N SER A 88 2.43 13.80 1.52
CA SER A 88 2.54 12.40 1.94
C SER A 88 1.37 11.55 1.42
N SER A 89 1.01 11.74 0.14
CA SER A 89 -0.28 11.31 -0.42
C SER A 89 -0.60 9.83 -0.21
N LEU A 90 0.43 8.97 -0.18
CA LEU A 90 0.36 7.58 0.25
C LEU A 90 1.42 7.36 1.33
N VAL A 91 1.01 6.91 2.51
CA VAL A 91 1.91 6.63 3.63
C VAL A 91 1.91 5.14 3.92
N TYR A 92 3.06 4.62 4.32
CA TYR A 92 3.15 3.28 4.86
C TYR A 92 2.59 3.25 6.28
N ASP A 93 1.52 2.47 6.48
CA ASP A 93 1.03 2.14 7.83
C ASP A 93 1.83 0.94 8.35
N HIS A 94 2.35 1.05 9.58
CA HIS A 94 3.31 0.11 10.18
C HIS A 94 2.65 -0.89 11.13
#